data_AF-A0A4Y1ZWJ6-F1
#
_entry.id   AF-A0A4Y1ZWJ6-F1
#
_cell.length_a   1.000
_cell.length_b   1.000
_cell.length_c   1.000
_cell.angle_alpha   90.00
_cell.angle_beta   90.00
_cell.angle_gamma   90.00
#
_symmetry.space_group_name_H-M   'P 1'
#
loop_
_entity.id
_entity.type
_entity.pdbx_description
1 polymer ?
#
loop_
_entity_poly.entity_id
_entity_poly.type
_entity_poly.pdbx_seq_one_letter_code
_entity_poly.pdbx_strand_id
1 'polypeptide(L)'
;MNLISSNNPNARLRGINKLYGGGVKIITGSTDEANALKDLILEKGAADLDTIFDFVITDRRVPQLILYNVDKGVEEESLKKGLLNKNVPLADVENKPHFKIDFKIPARDTKCNHWVLSINPKKYTDFLGKYSRK
;
A
#
# COMPACT_ATOMS: atom_id res chain seq x y z
N MET A 1 0.48 34.43 13.22
CA MET A 1 -0.33 34.02 12.06
C MET A 1 -0.34 32.50 12.00
N ASN A 2 -1.50 31.85 12.11
CA ASN A 2 -1.60 30.39 12.10
C ASN A 2 -1.52 29.86 10.66
N LEU A 3 -0.48 29.10 10.34
CA LEU A 3 -0.24 28.51 9.00
C LEU A 3 -1.24 27.40 8.62
N ILE A 4 -2.06 26.92 9.56
CA ILE A 4 -2.93 25.73 9.39
C ILE A 4 -4.43 26.09 9.44
N SER A 5 -4.82 27.36 9.26
CA SER A 5 -6.23 27.76 9.41
C SER A 5 -7.06 27.70 8.12
N SER A 6 -6.45 27.51 6.95
CA SER A 6 -7.19 27.29 5.70
C SER A 6 -7.55 25.82 5.57
N ASN A 7 -8.81 25.47 5.88
CA ASN A 7 -9.33 24.12 5.73
C ASN A 7 -9.49 23.79 4.22
N ASN A 8 -8.39 23.53 3.53
CA ASN A 8 -8.42 23.03 2.16
C ASN A 8 -8.44 21.50 2.19
N PRO A 9 -9.59 20.85 1.90
CA PRO A 9 -9.72 19.40 1.97
C PRO A 9 -8.82 18.67 0.94
N ASN A 10 -8.36 19.38 -0.09
CA ASN A 10 -7.49 18.84 -1.14
C ASN A 10 -6.00 18.91 -0.77
N ALA A 11 -5.60 19.73 0.21
CA ALA A 11 -4.22 19.88 0.65
C ALA A 11 -3.95 19.06 1.93
N ARG A 12 -4.13 17.73 1.84
CA ARG A 12 -4.01 16.82 2.98
C ARG A 12 -2.58 16.35 3.21
N LEU A 13 -2.06 16.68 4.38
CA LEU A 13 -0.79 16.19 4.90
C LEU A 13 -0.99 14.87 5.66
N ARG A 14 -0.18 13.85 5.34
CA ARG A 14 -0.24 12.55 6.03
C ARG A 14 0.91 12.30 7.00
N GLY A 15 2.02 13.00 6.84
CA GLY A 15 3.15 12.92 7.74
C GLY A 15 4.24 13.92 7.39
N ILE A 16 5.09 14.22 8.38
CA ILE A 16 6.26 15.08 8.23
C ILE A 16 7.43 14.36 8.87
N ASN A 17 8.57 14.29 8.16
CA ASN A 17 9.82 13.80 8.71
C ASN A 17 10.93 14.81 8.46
N LYS A 18 11.94 14.87 9.34
CA LYS A 18 13.15 15.66 9.10
C LYS A 18 14.11 14.85 8.21
N LEU A 19 14.66 15.49 7.18
CA LEU A 19 15.73 14.91 6.37
C LEU A 19 17.08 15.14 7.05
N TYR A 20 17.97 14.15 6.96
CA TYR A 20 19.36 14.30 7.38
C TYR A 20 20.02 15.38 6.51
N GLY A 21 20.57 16.44 7.11
CA GLY A 21 21.16 17.57 6.38
C GLY A 21 20.31 18.84 6.30
N GLY A 22 19.11 18.89 6.89
CA GLY A 22 18.40 20.16 7.14
C GLY A 22 17.11 20.42 6.35
N GLY A 23 16.59 19.44 5.61
CA GLY A 23 15.30 19.52 4.91
C GLY A 23 14.12 18.86 5.65
N VAL A 24 12.94 18.92 5.05
CA VAL A 24 11.69 18.34 5.55
C VAL A 24 11.06 17.45 4.48
N LYS A 25 10.79 16.20 4.81
CA LYS A 25 10.03 15.27 3.98
C LYS A 25 8.55 15.35 4.31
N ILE A 26 7.75 15.75 3.34
CA ILE A 26 6.30 15.85 3.41
C ILE A 26 5.70 14.61 2.76
N ILE A 27 4.83 13.93 3.49
CA ILE A 27 4.16 12.72 3.00
C ILE A 27 2.73 13.04 2.60
N THR A 28 2.37 12.68 1.36
CA THR A 28 1.02 12.85 0.80
C THR A 28 0.44 11.53 0.31
N GLY A 29 -0.88 11.48 0.10
CA GLY A 29 -1.59 10.28 -0.34
C GLY A 29 -1.78 10.15 -1.85
N SER A 30 -1.59 11.23 -2.59
CA SER A 30 -1.68 11.28 -4.06
C SER A 30 -0.86 12.44 -4.62
N THR A 31 -0.65 12.43 -5.93
CA THR A 31 -0.03 13.53 -6.67
C THR A 31 -0.86 14.82 -6.56
N ASP A 32 -2.20 14.71 -6.59
CA ASP A 32 -3.08 15.87 -6.46
C ASP A 32 -2.98 16.52 -5.07
N GLU A 33 -2.95 15.70 -4.00
CA GLU A 33 -2.71 16.18 -2.63
C GLU A 33 -1.33 16.84 -2.52
N ALA A 34 -0.30 16.31 -3.20
CA ALA A 34 1.04 16.90 -3.22
C ALA A 34 1.07 18.27 -3.90
N ASN A 35 0.44 18.39 -5.06
CA ASN A 35 0.39 19.65 -5.80
C ASN A 35 -0.39 20.72 -5.03
N ALA A 36 -1.55 20.38 -4.47
CA ALA A 36 -2.34 21.31 -3.66
C ALA A 36 -1.57 21.82 -2.43
N LEU A 37 -0.73 20.98 -1.81
CA LEU A 37 0.15 21.39 -0.71
C LEU A 37 1.30 22.28 -1.19
N LYS A 38 1.91 21.98 -2.34
CA LYS A 38 2.95 22.83 -2.95
C LYS A 38 2.41 24.23 -3.23
N ASP A 39 1.25 24.32 -3.88
CA ASP A 39 0.62 25.59 -4.22
C ASP A 39 0.32 26.43 -2.97
N LEU A 40 -0.21 25.80 -1.91
CA LEU A 40 -0.49 26.48 -0.64
C LEU A 40 0.77 26.99 0.06
N ILE A 41 1.89 26.26 -0.04
CA ILE A 41 3.16 26.69 0.54
C ILE A 41 3.80 27.82 -0.30
N LEU A 42 3.68 27.76 -1.64
CA LEU A 42 4.10 28.85 -2.55
C LEU A 42 3.34 30.14 -2.27
N GLU A 43 2.01 30.08 -2.14
CA GLU A 43 1.15 31.23 -1.82
C GLU A 43 1.53 31.93 -0.50
N LYS A 44 2.19 31.20 0.41
CA LYS A 44 2.65 31.72 1.71
C LYS A 44 4.10 32.23 1.69
N GLY A 45 4.74 32.27 0.52
CA GLY A 45 6.01 32.96 0.32
C GLY A 45 7.27 32.10 0.48
N ALA A 46 7.14 30.77 0.49
CA ALA A 46 8.29 29.87 0.48
C ALA A 46 8.74 29.60 -0.96
N ALA A 47 9.58 30.48 -1.51
CA ALA A 47 10.10 30.38 -2.88
C ALA A 47 11.03 29.15 -3.08
N ASP A 48 11.72 28.71 -2.04
CA ASP A 48 12.73 27.63 -2.10
C ASP A 48 12.15 26.24 -1.77
N LEU A 49 10.93 25.98 -2.22
CA LEU A 49 10.13 24.81 -1.86
C LEU A 49 10.83 23.49 -2.18
N ASP A 50 11.36 23.34 -3.38
CA ASP A 50 12.00 22.09 -3.82
C ASP A 50 13.40 21.88 -3.20
N THR A 51 13.96 22.90 -2.54
CA THR A 51 15.25 22.80 -1.84
C THR A 51 15.07 22.40 -0.38
N ILE A 52 13.98 22.87 0.25
CA ILE A 52 13.70 22.64 1.67
C ILE A 52 12.79 21.43 1.88
N PHE A 53 11.88 21.15 0.93
CA PHE A 53 10.83 20.14 1.07
C PHE A 53 10.93 19.02 0.03
N ASP A 54 10.94 17.78 0.51
CA ASP A 54 10.81 16.57 -0.33
C ASP A 54 9.38 16.03 -0.22
N PHE A 55 8.62 16.08 -1.31
CA PHE A 55 7.25 15.59 -1.35
C PHE A 55 7.24 14.13 -1.81
N VAL A 56 6.86 13.24 -0.91
CA VAL A 56 6.84 11.81 -1.18
C VAL A 56 5.42 11.27 -1.05
N ILE A 57 4.97 10.65 -2.13
CA ILE A 57 3.74 9.85 -2.11
C ILE A 57 4.11 8.55 -1.42
N THR A 58 3.49 8.25 -0.28
CA THR A 58 3.69 6.92 0.33
C THR A 58 3.08 5.86 -0.57
N ASP A 59 3.92 5.01 -1.13
CA ASP A 59 3.47 3.71 -1.60
C ASP A 59 2.81 3.01 -0.42
N ARG A 60 1.51 2.74 -0.55
CA ARG A 60 0.82 1.88 0.41
C ARG A 60 1.55 0.54 0.37
N ARG A 61 2.19 0.17 1.48
CA ARG A 61 2.81 -1.15 1.61
C ARG A 61 1.77 -2.19 1.24
N VAL A 62 2.11 -3.02 0.27
CA VAL A 62 1.24 -4.10 -0.20
C VAL A 62 1.06 -5.08 0.95
N PRO A 63 -0.16 -5.30 1.46
CA PRO A 63 -0.40 -6.27 2.51
C PRO A 63 0.13 -7.64 2.11
N GLN A 64 0.90 -8.26 3.01
CA GLN A 64 1.40 -9.63 2.84
C GLN A 64 0.54 -10.61 3.64
N LEU A 65 0.19 -11.72 3.01
CA LEU A 65 -0.55 -12.85 3.58
C LEU A 65 0.36 -14.09 3.56
N ILE A 66 0.27 -14.90 4.61
CA ILE A 66 0.96 -16.19 4.69
C ILE A 66 -0.08 -17.31 4.69
N LEU A 67 -0.01 -18.20 3.69
CA LEU A 67 -0.74 -19.46 3.67
C LEU A 67 0.12 -20.56 4.29
N TYR A 68 -0.29 -21.07 5.44
CA TYR A 68 0.46 -22.06 6.17
C TYR A 68 0.18 -23.49 5.68
N ASN A 69 1.17 -24.37 5.90
CA ASN A 69 1.07 -25.82 5.71
C ASN A 69 0.46 -26.29 4.38
N VAL A 70 0.85 -25.67 3.27
CA VAL A 70 0.48 -26.14 1.92
C VAL A 70 1.40 -27.31 1.56
N ASP A 71 0.84 -28.39 0.99
CA ASP A 71 1.61 -29.56 0.56
C ASP A 71 2.80 -29.16 -0.33
N LYS A 72 3.96 -29.77 -0.08
CA LYS A 72 5.22 -29.44 -0.73
C LYS A 72 5.21 -29.66 -2.24
N GLY A 73 4.40 -30.59 -2.73
CA GLY A 73 4.22 -30.88 -4.16
C GLY A 73 3.35 -29.86 -4.90
N VAL A 74 2.69 -28.94 -4.19
CA VAL A 74 1.91 -27.88 -4.83
C VAL A 74 2.84 -26.86 -5.50
N GLU A 75 2.64 -26.68 -6.79
CA GLU A 75 3.32 -25.65 -7.59
C GLU A 75 2.60 -24.31 -7.53
N GLU A 76 3.33 -23.22 -7.81
CA GLU A 76 2.81 -21.85 -7.79
C GLU A 76 1.57 -21.69 -8.68
N GLU A 77 1.62 -22.22 -9.90
CA GLU A 77 0.53 -22.09 -10.87
C GLU A 77 -0.73 -22.83 -10.43
N SER A 78 -0.55 -24.01 -9.83
CA SER A 78 -1.63 -24.82 -9.27
C SER A 78 -2.25 -24.14 -8.05
N LEU A 79 -1.43 -23.56 -7.17
CA LEU A 79 -1.90 -22.77 -6.04
C LEU A 79 -2.69 -21.54 -6.50
N LYS A 80 -2.16 -20.80 -7.47
CA LYS A 80 -2.80 -19.62 -8.06
C LYS A 80 -4.17 -19.96 -8.65
N LYS A 81 -4.24 -21.02 -9.46
CA LYS A 81 -5.49 -21.50 -10.07
C LYS A 81 -6.49 -21.96 -9.02
N GLY A 82 -6.02 -22.70 -8.00
CA GLY A 82 -6.86 -23.14 -6.88
C GLY A 82 -7.45 -21.97 -6.09
N LEU A 83 -6.65 -20.95 -5.80
CA LEU A 83 -7.08 -19.74 -5.09
C LEU A 83 -8.12 -18.95 -5.90
N LEU A 84 -7.90 -18.76 -7.21
CA LEU A 84 -8.85 -18.08 -8.09
C LEU A 84 -10.17 -18.85 -8.20
N ASN A 85 -10.11 -20.17 -8.39
CA ASN A 85 -11.30 -21.01 -8.52
C ASN A 85 -12.16 -21.02 -7.25
N LYS A 86 -11.54 -20.96 -6.07
CA LYS A 86 -12.25 -20.98 -4.79
C LYS A 86 -12.69 -19.59 -4.31
N ASN A 87 -12.10 -18.53 -4.83
CA ASN A 87 -12.33 -17.18 -4.34
C ASN A 87 -12.53 -16.20 -5.51
N VAL A 88 -13.75 -16.16 -6.04
CA VAL A 88 -14.18 -15.19 -7.07
C VAL A 88 -13.74 -13.74 -6.75
N PRO A 89 -13.79 -13.26 -5.49
CA PRO A 89 -13.35 -11.90 -5.16
C PRO A 89 -11.85 -11.63 -5.34
N LEU A 90 -11.01 -12.67 -5.49
CA LEU A 90 -9.57 -12.53 -5.71
C LEU A 90 -9.21 -12.28 -7.18
N ALA A 91 -10.18 -12.23 -8.07
CA ALA A 91 -10.00 -11.96 -9.50
C ALA A 91 -10.71 -10.66 -9.91
N ASP A 92 -10.19 -10.00 -10.94
CA ASP A 92 -10.89 -8.91 -11.62
C ASP A 92 -11.89 -9.45 -12.67
N VAL A 93 -12.54 -8.54 -13.40
CA VAL A 93 -13.53 -8.87 -14.44
C VAL A 93 -12.93 -9.62 -15.63
N GLU A 94 -11.61 -9.56 -15.82
CA GLU A 94 -10.85 -10.30 -16.84
C GLU A 94 -10.24 -11.59 -16.28
N ASN A 95 -10.63 -11.98 -15.06
CA ASN A 95 -10.12 -13.13 -14.32
C ASN A 95 -8.62 -13.04 -13.97
N LYS A 96 -8.04 -11.83 -13.97
CA LYS A 96 -6.67 -11.60 -13.50
C LYS A 96 -6.65 -11.49 -11.98
N PRO A 97 -5.63 -12.07 -11.31
CA PRO A 97 -5.55 -12.08 -9.87
C PRO A 97 -5.30 -10.68 -9.29
N HIS A 98 -5.99 -10.35 -8.19
CA HIS A 98 -5.73 -9.20 -7.34
C HIS A 98 -4.60 -9.43 -6.32
N PHE A 99 -3.93 -10.58 -6.42
CA PHE A 99 -2.84 -11.00 -5.57
C PHE A 99 -1.67 -11.51 -6.43
N LYS A 100 -0.49 -11.55 -5.81
CA LYS A 100 0.72 -12.11 -6.36
C LYS A 100 1.25 -13.16 -5.38
N ILE A 101 1.68 -14.31 -5.88
CA ILE A 101 2.48 -15.26 -5.09
C ILE A 101 3.93 -14.78 -5.16
N ASP A 102 4.55 -14.56 -4.01
CA ASP A 102 5.90 -13.99 -3.97
C ASP A 102 6.97 -15.09 -3.85
N PHE A 103 6.84 -15.95 -2.83
CA PHE A 103 7.75 -17.06 -2.59
C PHE A 103 7.15 -18.05 -1.60
N LYS A 104 7.82 -19.20 -1.43
CA LYS A 104 7.51 -20.18 -0.38
C LYS A 104 8.66 -20.35 0.59
N ILE A 105 8.33 -20.65 1.84
CA ILE A 105 9.24 -20.87 2.96
C ILE A 105 9.02 -22.32 3.44
N PRO A 106 10.07 -23.11 3.73
CA PRO A 106 9.90 -24.42 4.33
C PRO A 106 9.12 -24.34 5.65
N ALA A 107 8.14 -25.24 5.83
CA ALA A 107 7.44 -25.37 7.10
C ALA A 107 8.26 -26.24 8.08
N ARG A 108 7.86 -26.23 9.36
CA ARG A 108 8.40 -27.17 10.35
C ARG A 108 8.09 -28.63 9.97
N ASP A 109 6.93 -28.87 9.38
CA ASP A 109 6.63 -30.15 8.72
C ASP A 109 7.31 -30.19 7.35
N THR A 110 8.22 -31.14 7.17
CA THR A 110 9.00 -31.31 5.93
C THR A 110 8.14 -31.66 4.71
N LYS A 111 6.89 -32.06 4.93
CA LYS A 111 5.91 -32.35 3.86
C LYS A 111 5.20 -31.10 3.35
N CYS A 112 5.42 -29.95 3.98
CA CYS A 112 4.69 -28.72 3.69
C CYS A 112 5.60 -27.50 3.48
N ASN A 113 5.04 -26.48 2.84
CA ASN A 113 5.60 -25.13 2.75
C ASN A 113 4.58 -24.10 3.27
N HIS A 114 5.08 -22.94 3.68
CA HIS A 114 4.31 -21.73 3.84
C HIS A 114 4.46 -20.89 2.56
N TRP A 115 3.37 -20.31 2.06
CA TRP A 115 3.41 -19.44 0.88
C TRP A 115 3.15 -18.01 1.29
N VAL A 116 4.00 -17.11 0.81
CA VAL A 116 3.85 -15.65 1.01
C VAL A 116 3.21 -15.07 -0.24
N LEU A 117 2.17 -14.27 -0.04
CA LEU A 117 1.40 -13.62 -1.09
C LEU A 117 1.22 -12.14 -0.79
N SER A 118 1.25 -11.32 -1.83
CA SER A 118 0.98 -9.89 -1.75
C SER A 118 -0.39 -9.59 -2.35
N ILE A 119 -1.23 -8.81 -1.67
CA ILE A 119 -2.58 -8.45 -2.13
C ILE A 119 -2.66 -6.95 -2.38
N ASN A 120 -3.31 -6.51 -3.47
CA ASN A 120 -3.48 -5.08 -3.74
C ASN A 120 -4.16 -4.36 -2.54
N PRO A 121 -3.54 -3.30 -1.96
CA PRO A 121 -4.06 -2.60 -0.79
C PRO A 121 -5.49 -2.07 -0.95
N LYS A 122 -5.89 -1.68 -2.18
CA LYS A 122 -7.26 -1.17 -2.45
C LYS A 122 -8.32 -2.27 -2.28
N LYS A 123 -7.95 -3.53 -2.55
CA LYS A 123 -8.83 -4.70 -2.42
C LYS A 123 -8.76 -5.32 -1.02
N TYR A 124 -7.64 -5.15 -0.32
CA TYR A 124 -7.46 -5.64 1.04
C TYR A 124 -8.51 -5.09 2.03
N THR A 125 -8.84 -3.80 1.94
CA THR A 125 -9.90 -3.20 2.77
C THR A 125 -11.27 -3.81 2.51
N ASP A 126 -11.57 -4.15 1.26
CA ASP A 126 -12.83 -4.80 0.89
C ASP A 126 -12.93 -6.22 1.47
N PHE A 127 -11.80 -6.92 1.58
CA PHE A 127 -11.73 -8.23 2.21
C PHE A 127 -11.94 -8.14 3.73
N LEU A 128 -11.27 -7.21 4.43
CA LEU A 128 -11.43 -7.06 5.88
C LEU A 128 -12.85 -6.66 6.29
N GLY A 129 -13.49 -5.74 5.54
CA GLY A 129 -14.83 -5.24 5.84
C GLY A 129 -15.92 -6.33 5.79
N LYS A 130 -15.73 -7.38 4.98
CA LYS A 130 -16.68 -8.49 4.86
C LYS A 130 -16.65 -9.47 6.03
N TYR A 131 -15.53 -9.59 6.73
CA TYR A 131 -15.37 -10.56 7.83
C TYR A 131 -15.34 -9.92 9.22
N SER A 132 -15.31 -8.58 9.32
CA SER A 132 -15.33 -7.84 10.58
C SER A 132 -16.73 -7.60 11.16
N ARG A 133 -17.80 -8.13 10.53
CA ARG A 133 -19.14 -8.17 11.13
C ARG A 133 -19.38 -9.55 11.74
N LYS A 134 -18.95 -9.73 12.98
CA LYS A 134 -19.48 -10.72 13.92
C LYS A 134 -19.62 -10.07 15.29
#